data_AF-A0A7D5M9C6-F1
#
_entry.id   AF-A0A7D5M9C6-F1
#
_cell.length_a   1.000
_cell.length_b   1.000
_cell.length_c   1.000
_cell.angle_alpha   90.00
_cell.angle_beta   90.00
_cell.angle_gamma   90.00
#
_symmetry.space_group_name_H-M   'P 1'
#
loop_
_entity.id
_entity.type
_entity.pdbx_description
1 polymer ?
#
loop_
_entity_poly.entity_id
_entity_poly.type
_entity_poly.pdbx_seq_one_letter_code
_entity_poly.pdbx_strand_id
1 'polypeptide(L)' 'MSKRYFASQRDVVLAPFPFSDLSQSKFRPAIIMSNNNYNRKFQDFIAIPLTSNPTQENIRWL' A
#
# COMPACT_ATOMS: atom_id res chain seq x y z
N MET A 1 -13.42 2.50 18.80
CA MET A 1 -11.95 2.30 18.99
C MET A 1 -11.34 2.18 17.60
N SER A 2 -10.55 3.16 17.12
CA SER A 2 -9.94 3.05 15.78
C SER A 2 -8.78 2.05 15.82
N LYS A 3 -8.74 1.12 14.86
CA LYS A 3 -7.59 0.22 14.70
C LYS A 3 -6.41 1.05 14.20
N ARG A 4 -5.34 1.13 14.99
CA ARG A 4 -4.05 1.66 14.54
C ARG A 4 -3.24 0.52 13.93
N TYR A 5 -2.89 0.66 12.66
CA TYR A 5 -1.98 -0.27 11.98
C TYR A 5 -0.54 0.21 12.22
N PHE A 6 0.37 -0.73 12.46
CA PHE A 6 1.79 -0.46 12.66
C PHE A 6 2.57 -1.08 11.50
N ALA A 7 3.39 -0.28 10.83
CA ALA A 7 4.30 -0.74 9.80
C ALA A 7 5.61 0.08 9.84
N SER A 8 6.72 -0.61 9.65
CA SER A 8 8.06 -0.04 9.58
C SER A 8 8.50 0.11 8.13
N GLN A 9 9.48 0.97 7.91
CA GLN A 9 10.12 1.08 6.61
C GLN A 9 10.64 -0.28 6.16
N ARG A 10 10.42 -0.62 4.88
CA ARG A 10 10.73 -1.91 4.23
C ARG A 10 9.78 -3.06 4.57
N ASP A 11 8.79 -2.86 5.42
CA ASP A 11 7.74 -3.87 5.61
C ASP A 11 6.93 -4.04 4.32
N VAL A 12 6.58 -5.29 4.00
CA VAL A 12 5.60 -5.61 2.97
C VAL A 12 4.24 -5.78 3.63
N VAL A 13 3.26 -4.99 3.20
CA VAL A 13 1.91 -4.97 3.74
C VAL A 13 0.89 -5.33 2.67
N LEU A 14 -0.28 -5.80 3.09
CA LEU A 14 -1.46 -5.91 2.23
C LEU A 14 -2.35 -4.70 2.47
N ALA A 15 -2.47 -3.84 1.47
CA ALA A 15 -3.33 -2.66 1.51
C ALA A 15 -4.57 -2.88 0.63
N PRO A 16 -5.78 -2.48 1.05
CA PRO A 16 -6.94 -2.48 0.18
C PRO A 16 -6.74 -1.41 -0.90
N PHE A 17 -6.75 -1.81 -2.16
CA PHE A 17 -6.68 -0.90 -3.30
C PHE A 17 -8.01 -0.97 -4.07
N PRO A 18 -8.74 0.16 -4.23
CA PRO A 18 -10.00 0.16 -4.96
C PRO A 18 -9.74 -0.09 -6.44
N PHE A 19 -10.70 -0.73 -7.11
CA PHE A 19 -10.73 -0.67 -8.57
C PHE A 19 -11.06 0.74 -9.05
N SER A 20 -10.76 1.03 -10.32
CA SER A 20 -11.02 2.34 -10.93
C SER A 20 -12.50 2.74 -10.92
N ASP A 21 -13.41 1.77 -10.86
CA ASP A 21 -14.86 1.97 -10.77
C ASP A 21 -15.38 2.09 -9.32
N LEU A 22 -14.48 2.01 -8.33
CA LEU A 22 -14.77 2.06 -6.89
C LEU A 22 -15.78 1.02 -6.39
N SER A 23 -16.14 0.03 -7.21
CA SER A 23 -17.19 -0.94 -6.87
C SER A 23 -16.72 -1.96 -5.83
N GLN A 24 -15.42 -2.31 -5.88
CA GLN A 24 -14.79 -3.29 -5.02
C GLN A 24 -13.33 -2.90 -4.76
N SER A 25 -12.75 -3.50 -3.72
CA SER A 25 -11.33 -3.38 -3.39
C SER A 25 -10.66 -4.75 -3.38
N LYS A 26 -9.43 -4.82 -3.87
CA LYS A 26 -8.56 -6.01 -3.72
C LYS A 26 -7.41 -5.66 -2.80
N PHE A 27 -6.99 -6.61 -1.96
CA PHE A 27 -5.73 -6.46 -1.23
C PHE A 27 -4.57 -6.59 -2.20
N ARG A 28 -3.71 -5.58 -2.25
CA ARG A 28 -2.50 -5.53 -3.07
C ARG A 28 -1.28 -5.46 -2.16
N PRO A 29 -0.21 -6.21 -2.46
CA PRO A 29 1.04 -6.08 -1.73
C PRO A 29 1.67 -4.71 -2.02
N ALA A 30 2.23 -4.08 -1.00
CA ALA A 30 2.97 -2.84 -1.12
C ALA A 30 4.14 -2.82 -0.12
N ILE A 31 5.23 -2.15 -0.46
CA ILE A 31 6.37 -1.92 0.44
C ILE A 31 6.31 -0.52 1.04
N ILE A 32 6.50 -0.41 2.36
CA ILE A 32 6.52 0.87 3.06
C ILE A 32 7.85 1.60 2.80
N MET A 33 7.77 2.79 2.20
CA MET A 33 8.94 3.63 1.87
C MET A 33 9.17 4.77 2.85
N SER A 34 8.10 5.28 3.44
CA SER A 34 8.15 6.27 4.53
C SER A 34 9.01 5.75 5.69
N ASN A 35 9.82 6.65 6.27
CA ASN A 35 10.78 6.27 7.31
C ASN A 35 10.09 6.02 8.67
N ASN A 36 10.77 5.28 9.54
CA ASN A 36 10.22 4.90 10.84
C ASN A 36 9.85 6.11 11.73
N ASN A 37 10.52 7.26 11.58
CA ASN A 37 10.18 8.46 12.35
C ASN A 37 8.81 9.01 11.93
N TYR A 38 8.54 9.06 10.63
CA TYR A 38 7.24 9.44 10.08
C TYR A 38 6.14 8.45 10.51
N ASN A 39 6.36 7.15 10.30
CA ASN A 39 5.38 6.09 10.55
C ASN A 39 4.95 5.98 12.02
N ARG A 40 5.82 6.36 12.96
CA ARG A 40 5.47 6.43 14.39
C ARG A 40 4.63 7.66 14.72
N LYS A 41 4.87 8.78 14.05
CA LYS A 41 4.23 10.07 14.35
C LYS A 41 2.85 10.20 13.73
N PHE A 42 2.67 9.69 12.51
CA PHE A 42 1.43 9.84 11.74
C PHE A 42 0.65 8.53 11.63
N GLN A 43 -0.56 8.60 11.07
CA GLN A 43 -1.46 7.45 10.89
C GLN A 43 -1.49 6.93 9.43
N ASP A 44 -0.87 7.67 8.53
CA ASP A 44 -0.70 7.36 7.11
C ASP A 44 0.72 6.85 6.83
N PHE A 45 0.87 6.23 5.65
CA PHE A 45 2.12 5.67 5.18
C PHE A 45 2.31 6.03 3.72
N ILE A 46 3.57 6.28 3.32
CA ILE A 46 3.98 6.30 1.92
C ILE A 46 4.47 4.90 1.57
N ALA A 47 3.88 4.28 0.54
CA ALA A 47 4.17 2.93 0.09
C ALA A 47 4.28 2.84 -1.44
N ILE A 48 4.99 1.83 -1.94
CA ILE A 48 5.10 1.50 -3.36
C ILE A 48 4.39 0.16 -3.60
N PRO A 49 3.44 0.07 -4.56
CA PRO A 49 2.77 -1.20 -4.89
C PRO A 49 3.74 -2.21 -5.50
N LEU A 50 3.53 -3.49 -5.18
CA LEU A 50 4.30 -4.61 -5.72
C LEU A 50 3.45 -5.42 -6.71
N THR A 51 4.08 -5.88 -7.80
CA THR A 51 3.46 -6.78 -8.79
C THR A 51 4.39 -7.94 -9.11
N SER A 52 3.85 -9.16 -9.22
CA SER A 52 4.58 -10.32 -9.73
C SER A 52 4.58 -10.38 -11.26
N ASN A 53 3.83 -9.49 -11.91
CA ASN A 53 3.78 -9.37 -13.37
C ASN A 53 4.38 -8.02 -13.81
N PRO A 54 5.71 -7.95 -14.00
CA PRO A 54 6.41 -6.70 -14.35
C PRO A 54 6.21 -6.28 -15.81
N THR A 55 5.77 -7.19 -16.68
CA THR A 55 5.61 -6.97 -18.13
C THR A 55 4.17 -6.70 -18.55
N GLN A 56 3.21 -6.70 -17.62
CA GLN A 56 1.84 -6.33 -17.97
C GLN A 56 1.78 -4.83 -18.27
N GLU A 57 1.52 -4.47 -19.53
CA GLU A 57 1.11 -3.13 -19.97
C GLU A 57 -0.09 -2.55 -19.19
N ASN A 58 -0.74 -3.37 -18.36
CA ASN A 58 -1.81 -3.00 -17.44
C ASN A 58 -1.34 -2.45 -16.07
N ILE A 59 -0.20 -1.77 -16.00
CA ILE A 59 -0.10 -0.61 -15.09
C ILE A 59 -0.86 0.57 -15.74
N ARG A 60 -2.11 0.34 -16.16
CA ARG A 60 -2.98 1.37 -16.74
C ARG A 60 -3.68 2.21 -15.67
N TRP A 61 -3.53 1.83 -14.40
CA TRP A 61 -4.32 2.34 -13.27
C TRP A 61 -3.51 2.52 -11.97
N LEU A 62 -2.19 2.69 -12.09
CA LEU A 62 -1.62 3.89 -11.45
C LEU A 62 -1.92 5.05 -12.39
#